data_AF-A0A099P860-F1
#
_entry.id   AF-A0A099P860-F1
#
_cell.length_a   1.000
_cell.length_b   1.000
_cell.length_c   1.000
_cell.angle_alpha   90.00
_cell.angle_beta   90.00
_cell.angle_gamma   90.00
#
_symmetry.space_group_name_H-M   'P 1'
#
loop_
_entity.id
_entity.type
_entity.pdbx_description
1 polymer ?
#
loop_
_entity_poly.entity_id
_entity_poly.type
_entity_poly.pdbx_seq_one_letter_code
_entity_poly.pdbx_strand_id
1 'polypeptide(L)'
;MHPEAAETLAYLELKIAESQFTSTPDQLAADQRAQVSLLAKRQYLLEQKILASHEAQQVFLPDPTLDEAYDRIQSRYETPELFAQALSNSELTPTGFKAALNREMRIEAVLERVSGQIEPVTQDAAEIYYYNHLERFQLPEKRQASHLLITVDDQDEGLINVFIANSAAWKKKSNKSPPASTNWCFAIRSAPPL
;
A
#
# COMPACT_ATOMS: atom_id res chain seq x y z
N MET A 1 4.93 28.54 -8.35
CA MET A 1 4.91 27.17 -7.81
C MET A 1 5.24 26.26 -8.98
N HIS A 2 6.29 25.43 -8.90
CA HIS A 2 6.70 24.60 -10.04
C HIS A 2 5.62 23.54 -10.33
N PRO A 3 5.25 23.30 -11.61
CA PRO A 3 4.18 22.36 -11.97
C PRO A 3 4.44 20.94 -11.44
N GLU A 4 5.72 20.52 -11.43
CA GLU A 4 6.17 19.24 -10.88
C GLU A 4 5.81 19.04 -9.40
N ALA A 5 5.81 20.11 -8.59
CA ALA A 5 5.46 20.03 -7.18
C ALA A 5 3.97 19.78 -6.96
N ALA A 6 3.11 20.34 -7.83
CA ALA A 6 1.67 20.13 -7.77
C ALA A 6 1.31 18.69 -8.16
N GLU A 7 1.90 18.18 -9.25
CA GLU A 7 1.69 16.79 -9.70
C GLU A 7 2.23 15.79 -8.67
N THR A 8 3.37 16.06 -8.04
CA THR A 8 3.89 15.20 -6.96
C THR A 8 2.92 15.17 -5.77
N LEU A 9 2.34 16.31 -5.39
CA LEU A 9 1.36 16.35 -4.31
C LEU A 9 0.08 15.60 -4.67
N ALA A 10 -0.43 15.75 -5.89
CA ALA A 10 -1.60 15.02 -6.38
C ALA A 10 -1.36 13.49 -6.35
N TYR A 11 -0.17 13.04 -6.73
CA TYR A 11 0.25 11.65 -6.62
C TYR A 11 0.27 11.16 -5.17
N LEU A 12 0.83 11.95 -4.24
CA LEU A 12 0.85 11.59 -2.82
C LEU A 12 -0.55 11.57 -2.22
N GLU A 13 -1.42 12.51 -2.59
CA GLU A 13 -2.81 12.55 -2.15
C GLU A 13 -3.58 11.31 -2.62
N LEU A 14 -3.42 10.92 -3.89
CA LEU A 14 -3.97 9.67 -4.43
C LEU A 14 -3.51 8.46 -3.61
N LYS A 15 -2.21 8.33 -3.39
CA LYS A 15 -1.60 7.22 -2.64
C LYS A 15 -2.08 7.13 -1.19
N ILE A 16 -2.19 8.27 -0.52
CA ILE A 16 -2.68 8.35 0.87
C ILE A 16 -4.18 8.03 0.92
N ALA A 17 -4.98 8.52 -0.03
CA ALA A 17 -6.40 8.23 -0.12
C ALA A 17 -6.66 6.73 -0.31
N GLU A 18 -5.92 6.09 -1.21
CA GLU A 18 -6.03 4.65 -1.45
C GLU A 18 -5.61 3.84 -0.21
N SER A 19 -4.48 4.17 0.42
CA SER A 19 -3.99 3.41 1.57
C SER A 19 -4.85 3.55 2.83
N GLN A 20 -5.43 4.72 3.10
CA GLN A 20 -6.21 4.97 4.31
C GLN A 20 -7.71 4.72 4.16
N PHE A 21 -8.26 4.95 2.96
CA PHE A 21 -9.70 4.93 2.74
C PHE A 21 -10.15 4.00 1.60
N THR A 22 -9.21 3.37 0.88
CA THR A 22 -9.52 2.51 -0.30
C THR A 22 -10.36 3.25 -1.37
N SER A 23 -10.16 4.57 -1.49
CA SER A 23 -10.94 5.46 -2.35
C SER A 23 -10.04 6.46 -3.07
N THR A 24 -10.53 7.08 -4.15
CA THR A 24 -9.82 8.18 -4.82
C THR A 24 -10.05 9.51 -4.10
N PRO A 25 -9.15 10.51 -4.25
CA PRO A 25 -9.31 11.84 -3.64
C PRO A 25 -10.68 12.47 -3.93
N ASP A 26 -11.22 12.24 -5.12
CA ASP A 26 -12.49 12.77 -5.63
C ASP A 26 -13.72 12.15 -4.96
N GLN A 27 -13.56 11.02 -4.27
CA GLN A 27 -14.62 10.31 -3.57
C GLN A 27 -14.62 10.60 -2.06
N LEU A 28 -13.59 11.26 -1.54
CA LEU A 28 -13.45 11.56 -0.12
C LEU A 28 -14.37 12.71 0.33
N ALA A 29 -14.85 12.62 1.58
CA ALA A 29 -15.54 13.73 2.24
C ALA A 29 -14.59 14.92 2.46
N ALA A 30 -15.13 16.13 2.59
CA ALA A 30 -14.32 17.36 2.71
C ALA A 30 -13.28 17.31 3.85
N ASP A 31 -13.66 16.78 5.02
CA ASP A 31 -12.76 16.64 6.18
C ASP A 31 -11.64 15.63 5.91
N GLN A 32 -11.97 14.51 5.26
CA GLN A 32 -11.00 13.48 4.86
C GLN A 32 -10.02 14.03 3.81
N ARG A 33 -10.51 14.78 2.83
CA ARG A 33 -9.65 15.46 1.83
C ARG A 33 -8.66 16.42 2.49
N ALA A 34 -9.13 17.24 3.44
CA ALA A 34 -8.27 18.17 4.16
C ALA A 34 -7.17 17.43 4.95
N GLN A 35 -7.50 16.31 5.58
CA GLN A 35 -6.55 15.45 6.27
C GLN A 35 -5.52 14.83 5.29
N VAL A 36 -5.98 14.26 4.18
CA VAL A 36 -5.11 13.67 3.15
C VAL A 36 -4.15 14.71 2.59
N SER A 37 -4.63 15.90 2.24
CA SER A 37 -3.78 16.98 1.72
C SER A 37 -2.74 17.45 2.75
N LEU A 38 -3.11 17.53 4.03
CA LEU A 38 -2.16 17.86 5.10
C LEU A 38 -1.05 16.80 5.22
N LEU A 39 -1.42 15.52 5.17
CA LEU A 39 -0.47 14.41 5.22
C LEU A 39 0.44 14.39 3.99
N ALA A 40 -0.12 14.57 2.78
CA ALA A 40 0.63 14.64 1.54
C ALA A 40 1.69 15.75 1.57
N LYS A 41 1.32 16.95 2.06
CA LYS A 41 2.26 18.07 2.21
C LYS A 41 3.38 17.76 3.20
N ARG A 42 3.06 17.13 4.34
CA ARG A 42 4.08 16.73 5.33
C ARG A 42 5.02 15.69 4.74
N GLN A 43 4.48 14.68 4.07
CA GLN A 43 5.26 13.64 3.40
C GLN A 43 6.18 14.25 2.34
N TYR A 44 5.65 15.11 1.46
CA TYR A 44 6.44 15.81 0.44
C TYR A 44 7.66 16.54 1.02
N LEU A 45 7.47 17.27 2.13
CA LEU A 45 8.56 17.98 2.80
C LEU A 45 9.60 17.05 3.41
N LEU A 46 9.19 15.90 3.96
CA LEU A 46 10.12 14.89 4.46
C LEU A 46 10.92 14.27 3.32
N GLU A 47 10.24 13.85 2.26
CA GLU A 47 10.86 13.29 1.05
C GLU A 47 11.83 14.28 0.40
N GLN A 48 11.51 15.57 0.40
CA GLN A 48 12.40 16.60 -0.11
C GLN A 48 13.70 16.68 0.71
N LYS A 49 13.62 16.53 2.04
CA LYS A 49 14.81 16.48 2.89
C LYS A 49 15.62 15.21 2.66
N ILE A 50 14.97 14.06 2.46
CA ILE A 50 15.64 12.80 2.12
C ILE A 50 16.41 12.96 0.81
N LEU A 51 15.76 13.47 -0.24
CA LEU A 51 16.41 13.64 -1.55
C LEU A 51 17.50 14.72 -1.57
N ALA A 52 17.47 15.65 -0.61
CA ALA A 52 18.54 16.63 -0.41
C ALA A 52 19.72 16.09 0.41
N SER A 53 19.62 14.87 0.96
CA SER A 53 20.67 14.29 1.79
C SER A 53 21.87 13.83 0.96
N HIS A 54 23.00 13.60 1.64
CA HIS A 54 24.20 13.11 0.96
C HIS A 54 24.02 11.68 0.44
N GLU A 55 23.30 10.85 1.19
CA GLU A 55 22.99 9.46 0.85
C GLU A 55 22.23 9.36 -0.48
N ALA A 56 21.34 10.32 -0.75
CA ALA A 56 20.60 10.38 -2.01
C ALA A 56 21.47 10.61 -3.25
N GLN A 57 22.66 11.21 -3.10
CA GLN A 57 23.61 11.42 -4.20
C GLN A 57 24.26 10.12 -4.66
N GLN A 58 24.27 9.11 -3.79
CA GLN A 58 24.90 7.81 -4.04
C GLN A 58 23.91 6.79 -4.62
N VAL A 59 22.66 7.18 -4.82
CA VAL A 59 21.60 6.33 -5.35
C VAL A 59 21.34 6.68 -6.81
N PHE A 60 21.48 5.66 -7.66
CA PHE A 60 21.15 5.75 -9.08
C PHE A 60 20.00 4.81 -9.40
N LEU A 61 18.94 5.36 -10.00
CA LEU A 61 17.81 4.58 -10.48
C LEU A 61 17.90 4.50 -12.01
N PRO A 62 18.13 3.30 -12.60
CA PRO A 62 18.15 3.14 -14.04
C PRO A 62 16.76 3.38 -14.67
N ASP A 63 16.73 4.07 -15.80
CA ASP A 63 15.51 4.28 -16.61
C ASP A 63 14.73 2.98 -16.91
N PRO A 64 15.35 1.84 -17.30
CA PRO A 64 14.56 0.62 -17.55
C PRO A 64 13.82 0.12 -16.31
N THR A 65 14.36 0.32 -15.11
CA THR A 65 13.69 -0.08 -13.86
C THR A 65 12.47 0.79 -13.60
N LEU A 66 12.53 2.08 -13.95
CA LEU A 66 11.38 2.98 -13.89
C LEU A 66 10.31 2.60 -14.92
N ASP A 67 10.72 2.29 -16.15
CA ASP A 67 9.82 1.89 -17.24
C ASP A 67 9.09 0.59 -16.89
N GLU A 68 9.80 -0.42 -16.39
CA GLU A 68 9.19 -1.67 -15.92
C GLU A 68 8.17 -1.43 -14.79
N ALA A 69 8.50 -0.53 -13.84
CA ALA A 69 7.59 -0.19 -12.75
C ALA A 69 6.34 0.53 -13.27
N TYR A 70 6.50 1.45 -14.21
CA TYR A 70 5.41 2.17 -14.87
C TYR A 70 4.51 1.20 -15.64
N ASP A 71 5.09 0.35 -16.49
CA ASP A 71 4.37 -0.63 -17.32
C ASP A 71 3.59 -1.62 -16.46
N ARG A 72 4.17 -2.07 -15.34
CA ARG A 72 3.51 -2.95 -14.36
C ARG A 72 2.31 -2.27 -13.69
N ILE A 73 2.33 -0.95 -13.53
CA ILE A 73 1.18 -0.21 -13.00
C ILE A 73 0.13 -0.06 -14.09
N GLN A 74 0.54 0.31 -15.30
CA GLN A 74 -0.35 0.48 -16.45
C GLN A 74 -1.07 -0.83 -16.81
N SER A 75 -0.39 -1.98 -16.73
CA SER A 75 -0.95 -3.31 -17.05
C SER A 75 -2.09 -3.75 -16.12
N ARG A 76 -2.36 -3.01 -15.05
CA ARG A 76 -3.51 -3.26 -14.15
C ARG A 76 -4.81 -2.73 -14.72
N TYR A 77 -4.72 -1.83 -15.69
CA TYR A 77 -5.86 -1.29 -16.41
C TYR A 77 -6.07 -2.10 -17.68
N GLU A 78 -7.33 -2.37 -18.00
CA GLU A 78 -7.70 -3.13 -19.20
C GLU A 78 -7.26 -2.42 -20.49
N THR A 79 -7.28 -1.09 -20.48
CA THR A 79 -6.89 -0.27 -21.62
C THR A 79 -6.06 0.94 -21.20
N PRO A 80 -5.17 1.44 -22.08
CA PRO A 80 -4.38 2.65 -21.81
C PRO A 80 -5.27 3.89 -21.63
N GLU A 81 -6.46 3.93 -22.23
CA GLU A 81 -7.42 5.02 -22.07
C GLU A 81 -7.99 5.07 -20.65
N LEU A 82 -8.30 3.90 -20.06
CA LEU A 82 -8.77 3.81 -18.67
C LEU A 82 -7.69 4.27 -17.68
N PHE A 83 -6.42 3.95 -17.97
CA PHE A 83 -5.30 4.46 -17.18
C PHE A 83 -5.20 6.00 -17.27
N ALA A 84 -5.27 6.55 -18.49
CA ALA A 84 -5.22 8.00 -18.68
C ALA A 84 -6.40 8.73 -18.01
N GLN A 85 -7.60 8.14 -18.04
CA GLN A 85 -8.76 8.67 -17.32
C GLN A 85 -8.56 8.64 -15.81
N ALA A 86 -8.04 7.54 -15.26
CA ALA A 86 -7.76 7.43 -13.82
C ALA A 86 -6.74 8.50 -13.36
N LEU A 87 -5.69 8.73 -14.14
CA LEU A 87 -4.73 9.81 -13.87
C LEU A 87 -5.39 11.19 -13.93
N SER A 88 -6.18 11.45 -14.97
CA SER A 88 -6.85 12.75 -15.15
C SER A 88 -7.84 13.05 -14.02
N ASN A 89 -8.53 12.04 -13.49
CA ASN A 89 -9.44 12.21 -12.35
C ASN A 89 -8.69 12.68 -11.10
N SER A 90 -7.45 12.21 -10.93
CA SER A 90 -6.56 12.60 -9.82
C SER A 90 -5.65 13.80 -10.14
N GLU A 91 -6.00 14.62 -11.15
CA GLU A 91 -5.21 15.79 -11.58
C GLU A 91 -3.76 15.47 -12.00
N LEU A 92 -3.52 14.26 -12.49
CA LEU A 92 -2.19 13.78 -12.91
C LEU A 92 -2.09 13.65 -14.43
N THR A 93 -0.92 14.00 -14.96
CA THR A 93 -0.52 13.68 -16.33
C THR A 93 0.32 12.39 -16.35
N PRO A 94 0.37 11.65 -17.47
CA PRO A 94 1.26 10.49 -17.59
C PRO A 94 2.74 10.82 -17.32
N THR A 95 3.18 12.00 -17.76
CA THR A 95 4.53 12.51 -17.52
C THR A 95 4.75 12.86 -16.04
N GLY A 96 3.78 13.53 -15.41
CA GLY A 96 3.83 13.88 -13.99
C GLY A 96 3.81 12.65 -13.09
N PHE A 97 2.96 11.67 -13.43
CA PHE A 97 2.93 10.38 -12.75
C PHE A 97 4.28 9.66 -12.83
N LYS A 98 4.89 9.60 -14.02
CA LYS A 98 6.20 8.96 -14.21
C LYS A 98 7.31 9.68 -13.42
N ALA A 99 7.28 11.01 -13.36
CA ALA A 99 8.22 11.80 -12.55
C ALA A 99 8.01 11.56 -11.03
N ALA A 100 6.77 11.54 -10.56
CA ALA A 100 6.44 11.24 -9.17
C ALA A 100 6.84 9.82 -8.78
N LEU A 101 6.63 8.84 -9.67
CA LEU A 101 7.06 7.46 -9.49
C LEU A 101 8.59 7.34 -9.42
N ASN A 102 9.32 8.03 -10.31
CA ASN A 102 10.79 8.08 -10.24
C ASN A 102 11.26 8.63 -8.90
N ARG A 103 10.65 9.73 -8.44
CA ARG A 103 10.96 10.35 -7.16
C ARG A 103 10.75 9.36 -6.01
N GLU A 104 9.61 8.69 -5.96
CA GLU A 104 9.30 7.67 -4.95
C GLU A 104 10.32 6.54 -4.95
N MET A 105 10.59 5.93 -6.11
CA MET A 105 11.53 4.82 -6.23
C MET A 105 12.94 5.21 -5.80
N ARG A 106 13.35 6.45 -6.08
CA ARG A 106 14.64 6.97 -5.59
C ARG A 106 14.65 7.06 -4.08
N ILE A 107 13.60 7.59 -3.46
CA ILE A 107 13.49 7.68 -1.99
C ILE A 107 13.60 6.30 -1.36
N GLU A 108 12.85 5.32 -1.89
CA GLU A 108 12.90 3.94 -1.41
C GLU A 108 14.33 3.38 -1.49
N ALA A 109 15.01 3.59 -2.61
CA ALA A 109 16.39 3.16 -2.77
C ALA A 109 17.37 3.87 -1.82
N VAL A 110 17.11 5.14 -1.43
CA VAL A 110 17.89 5.79 -0.36
C VAL A 110 17.64 5.11 0.98
N LEU A 111 16.38 4.86 1.33
CA LEU A 111 16.02 4.24 2.60
C LEU A 111 16.60 2.83 2.71
N GLU A 112 16.52 2.03 1.65
CA GLU A 112 17.07 0.67 1.59
C GLU A 112 18.60 0.68 1.68
N ARG A 113 19.26 1.67 1.07
CA ARG A 113 20.72 1.82 1.21
C ARG A 113 21.12 2.13 2.64
N VAL A 114 20.40 3.03 3.31
CA VAL A 114 20.71 3.44 4.69
C VAL A 114 20.40 2.30 5.65
N SER A 115 19.30 1.58 5.46
CA SER A 115 18.95 0.42 6.29
C SER A 115 19.98 -0.71 6.13
N GLY A 116 20.46 -0.97 4.91
CA GLY A 116 21.46 -2.00 4.63
C GLY A 116 22.86 -1.75 5.22
N GLN A 117 23.14 -0.55 5.73
CA GLN A 117 24.38 -0.23 6.45
C GLN A 117 24.34 -0.62 7.92
N ILE A 118 23.16 -0.99 8.44
CA ILE A 118 22.95 -1.34 9.84
C ILE A 118 23.04 -2.86 9.98
N GLU A 119 23.76 -3.32 11.02
CA GLU A 119 23.85 -4.75 11.33
C GLU A 119 22.44 -5.33 11.60
N PRO A 120 22.11 -6.51 11.06
CA PRO A 120 20.87 -7.19 11.38
C PRO A 120 20.70 -7.40 12.88
N VAL A 121 19.45 -7.29 13.34
CA VAL A 121 19.10 -7.51 14.75
C VAL A 121 19.42 -8.95 15.13
N THR A 122 20.25 -9.14 16.17
CA THR A 122 20.59 -10.47 16.68
C THR A 122 19.44 -11.07 17.49
N GLN A 123 19.43 -12.40 17.62
CA GLN A 123 18.44 -13.08 18.44
C GLN A 123 18.49 -12.62 19.90
N ASP A 124 19.68 -12.48 20.48
CA ASP A 124 19.86 -12.02 21.86
C ASP A 124 19.28 -10.61 22.06
N ALA A 125 19.52 -9.70 21.11
CA ALA A 125 18.96 -8.35 21.17
C ALA A 125 17.42 -8.36 21.09
N ALA A 126 16.85 -9.25 20.26
CA ALA A 126 15.40 -9.44 20.18
C ALA A 126 14.82 -10.02 21.48
N GLU A 127 15.49 -10.98 22.11
CA GLU A 127 15.07 -11.57 23.39
C GLU A 127 15.10 -10.54 24.52
N ILE A 128 16.18 -9.75 24.62
CA ILE A 128 16.28 -8.64 25.58
C ILE A 128 15.14 -7.64 25.38
N TYR A 129 14.87 -7.26 24.13
CA TYR A 129 13.78 -6.34 23.81
C TYR A 129 12.41 -6.93 24.21
N TYR A 130 12.18 -8.22 23.96
CA TYR A 130 10.93 -8.89 24.35
C TYR A 130 10.72 -8.85 25.87
N TYR A 131 11.71 -9.25 26.66
CA TYR A 131 11.59 -9.25 28.12
C TYR A 131 11.46 -7.86 28.73
N ASN A 132 12.04 -6.83 28.10
CA ASN A 132 11.91 -5.44 28.53
C ASN A 132 10.56 -4.79 28.15
N HIS A 133 9.78 -5.42 27.27
CA HIS A 133 8.53 -4.86 26.73
C HIS A 133 7.38 -5.87 26.72
N LEU A 134 7.29 -6.72 27.75
CA LEU A 134 6.26 -7.75 27.85
C LEU A 134 4.83 -7.19 27.72
N GLU A 135 4.59 -5.96 28.15
CA GLU A 135 3.28 -5.31 28.00
C GLU A 135 2.82 -5.18 26.54
N ARG A 136 3.76 -5.08 25.59
CA ARG A 136 3.46 -4.95 24.15
C ARG A 136 3.13 -6.29 23.48
N PHE A 137 3.49 -7.40 24.13
CA PHE A 137 3.32 -8.76 23.62
C PHE A 137 2.20 -9.53 24.33
N GLN A 138 1.30 -8.83 25.02
CA GLN A 138 0.11 -9.44 25.60
C GLN A 138 -0.83 -9.90 24.48
N LEU A 139 -0.98 -11.21 24.33
CA LEU A 139 -2.01 -11.74 23.46
C LEU A 139 -3.36 -11.61 24.17
N PRO A 140 -4.36 -10.97 23.54
CA PRO A 140 -5.72 -11.01 24.08
C PRO A 140 -6.20 -12.46 24.12
N GLU A 141 -7.18 -12.71 24.99
CA GLU A 141 -7.80 -14.03 25.11
C GLU A 141 -8.26 -14.53 23.73
N LYS A 142 -7.69 -15.66 23.29
CA LYS A 142 -8.13 -16.34 22.08
C LYS A 142 -9.23 -17.32 22.45
N ARG A 143 -10.43 -17.12 21.92
CA ARG A 143 -11.56 -18.04 22.09
C ARG A 143 -11.75 -18.88 20.84
N GLN A 144 -12.05 -20.16 21.05
CA GLN A 144 -12.54 -21.02 19.99
C GLN A 144 -14.06 -20.80 19.84
N ALA A 145 -14.50 -20.45 18.64
CA ALA A 145 -15.91 -20.24 18.32
C ALA A 145 -16.34 -21.14 17.16
N SER A 146 -17.59 -21.62 17.23
CA SER A 146 -18.27 -22.29 16.12
C SER A 146 -19.36 -21.35 15.62
N HIS A 147 -19.39 -21.07 14.31
CA HIS A 147 -20.40 -20.21 13.71
C HIS A 147 -21.34 -21.05 12.86
N LEU A 148 -22.65 -20.89 13.09
CA LEU A 148 -23.70 -21.37 12.21
C LEU A 148 -24.21 -20.20 11.38
N LEU A 149 -23.99 -20.24 10.06
CA LEU A 149 -24.59 -19.26 9.15
C LEU A 149 -25.94 -19.80 8.70
N ILE A 150 -27.01 -19.08 9.05
CA ILE A 150 -28.35 -19.34 8.54
C ILE A 150 -28.66 -18.24 7.53
N THR A 151 -28.71 -18.60 6.25
CA THR A 151 -29.23 -17.74 5.18
C THR A 151 -30.73 -17.93 5.09
N VAL A 152 -31.47 -16.85 5.31
CA VAL A 152 -32.91 -16.76 4.99
C VAL A 152 -32.99 -16.11 3.61
N ASP A 153 -33.58 -16.81 2.65
CA ASP A 153 -33.93 -16.21 1.36
C ASP A 153 -35.27 -15.50 1.54
N ASP A 154 -35.34 -14.20 1.24
CA ASP A 154 -36.58 -13.41 1.38
C ASP A 154 -37.65 -13.82 0.35
N GLN A 155 -37.31 -14.69 -0.62
CA GLN A 155 -38.18 -15.07 -1.74
C GLN A 155 -38.75 -16.51 -1.64
N ASP A 156 -38.30 -17.34 -0.69
CA ASP A 156 -38.72 -18.73 -0.57
C ASP A 156 -39.45 -18.99 0.76
N GLU A 157 -40.79 -19.08 0.71
CA GLU A 157 -41.59 -19.61 1.82
C GLU A 157 -41.27 -21.09 2.05
N GLY A 158 -40.28 -21.39 2.91
CA GLY A 158 -40.29 -22.61 3.71
C GLY A 158 -39.03 -23.47 3.78
N LEU A 159 -37.88 -23.09 3.21
CA LEU A 159 -36.65 -23.90 3.33
C LEU A 159 -35.49 -23.11 3.95
N ILE A 160 -35.20 -23.39 5.23
CA ILE A 160 -34.01 -22.89 5.92
C ILE A 160 -32.82 -23.78 5.52
N ASN A 161 -31.91 -23.25 4.70
CA ASN A 161 -30.63 -23.91 4.43
C ASN A 161 -29.65 -23.62 5.57
N VAL A 162 -29.34 -24.65 6.37
CA VAL A 162 -28.37 -24.56 7.47
C VAL A 162 -27.01 -25.10 7.00
N PHE A 163 -26.01 -24.22 6.88
CA PHE A 163 -24.64 -24.62 6.56
C PHE A 163 -23.79 -24.64 7.83
N ILE A 164 -23.39 -25.83 8.29
CA ILE A 164 -22.47 -25.99 9.42
C ILE A 164 -21.03 -25.90 8.90
N ALA A 165 -20.41 -24.75 9.04
CA ALA A 165 -18.98 -24.59 8.76
C ALA A 165 -18.15 -25.07 9.96
N ASN A 166 -17.72 -26.33 9.95
CA ASN A 166 -16.72 -26.82 10.92
C ASN A 166 -15.32 -26.28 10.54
N SER A 167 -14.75 -25.45 11.41
CA SER A 167 -13.42 -24.82 11.25
C SER A 167 -12.23 -25.80 11.28
N ALA A 168 -12.47 -27.11 11.34
CA ALA A 168 -11.43 -28.14 11.43
C ALA A 168 -10.93 -28.68 10.07
N ALA A 169 -11.48 -28.24 8.94
CA ALA A 169 -11.16 -28.80 7.61
C ALA A 169 -10.25 -27.91 6.72
N TRP A 170 -9.43 -27.04 7.31
CA TRP A 170 -8.31 -26.38 6.60
C TRP A 170 -6.96 -26.99 7.00
N LYS A 171 -6.76 -28.27 6.65
CA LYS A 171 -5.42 -28.89 6.63
C LYS A 171 -5.21 -29.63 5.31
N LYS A 172 -4.75 -28.90 4.27
CA LYS A 172 -3.63 -29.35 3.41
C LYS A 172 -3.19 -28.28 2.39
N LYS A 173 -1.86 -28.19 2.26
CA LYS A 173 -1.03 -27.55 1.21
C LYS A 173 -0.81 -26.03 1.30
N SER A 174 0.29 -25.65 1.93
CA SER A 174 1.45 -25.12 1.18
C SER A 174 2.68 -25.06 2.10
N ASN A 175 3.55 -26.07 1.99
CA ASN A 175 4.94 -25.91 2.41
C ASN A 175 5.67 -25.30 1.21
N LYS A 176 5.84 -23.99 1.21
CA LYS A 176 6.90 -23.29 0.49
C LYS A 176 7.35 -22.13 1.37
N SER A 177 8.61 -22.19 1.79
CA SER A 177 9.31 -21.13 2.50
C SER A 177 9.11 -19.77 1.80
N PRO A 178 9.06 -18.66 2.54
CA PRO A 178 8.85 -17.34 1.95
C PRO A 178 10.05 -16.97 1.06
N PRO A 179 9.86 -16.42 -0.17
CA PRO A 179 10.93 -15.67 -0.78
C PRO A 179 11.18 -14.42 0.05
N ALA A 180 12.44 -14.24 0.45
CA ALA A 180 12.96 -12.99 0.97
C ALA A 180 12.81 -11.90 -0.10
N SER A 181 11.92 -10.95 0.13
CA SER A 181 11.94 -9.55 -0.32
C SER A 181 10.50 -9.03 -0.21
N THR A 182 10.28 -8.20 0.79
CA THR A 182 9.03 -7.44 0.97
C THR A 182 8.99 -6.36 -0.10
N ASN A 183 8.58 -6.72 -1.32
CA ASN A 183 8.24 -5.74 -2.34
C ASN A 183 6.91 -5.10 -1.96
N TRP A 184 6.93 -3.84 -1.54
CA TRP A 184 5.75 -2.99 -1.40
C TRP A 184 5.17 -2.71 -2.79
N CYS A 185 4.44 -3.68 -3.34
CA CYS A 185 3.63 -3.47 -4.53
C CYS A 185 2.29 -2.84 -4.12
N PHE A 186 2.21 -1.51 -4.21
CA PHE A 186 0.95 -0.75 -4.19
C PHE A 186 -0.08 -1.41 -5.09
N ALA A 187 -1.28 -1.70 -4.61
CA ALA A 187 -2.39 -2.22 -5.41
C ALA A 187 -3.32 -1.07 -5.79
N ILE A 188 -3.09 -0.48 -6.95
CA ILE A 188 -4.07 0.41 -7.58
C ILE A 188 -5.19 -0.51 -8.07
N ARG A 189 -6.34 -0.45 -7.39
CA ARG A 189 -7.49 -1.31 -7.68
C ARG A 189 -8.33 -0.62 -8.75
N SER A 190 -8.57 -1.33 -9.84
CA SER A 190 -9.57 -0.98 -10.85
C SER A 190 -10.96 -0.91 -10.21
N ALA A 191 -11.62 0.25 -10.30
CA ALA A 191 -13.05 0.39 -10.00
C ALA A 191 -13.89 -0.39 -11.04
N PRO A 192 -15.03 -0.99 -10.66
CA PRO A 192 -15.92 -1.64 -11.62
C PRO A 192 -16.65 -0.58 -12.47
N PRO A 193 -16.94 -0.85 -13.77
CA PRO A 193 -17.78 0.03 -14.56
C PRO A 193 -19.24 -0.05 -14.08
N LEU A 194 -19.94 1.09 -14.21
CA LEU A 194 -21.39 1.22 -14.01
C LEU A 194 -22.19 0.30 -14.93
#